data_AF-A0A165WAY8-F1
#
_entry.id   AF-A0A165WAY8-F1
#
_cell.length_a   1.000
_cell.length_b   1.000
_cell.length_c   1.000
_cell.angle_alpha   90.00
_cell.angle_beta   90.00
_cell.angle_gamma   90.00
#
_symmetry.space_group_name_H-M   'P 1'
#
loop_
_entity.id
_entity.type
_entity.pdbx_description
1 polymer ?
#
loop_
_entity_poly.entity_id
_entity_poly.type
_entity_poly.pdbx_seq_one_letter_code
_entity_poly.pdbx_strand_id
1 'polypeptide(L)'
;MTFLPKRKELIDWSRANQALSLLLVPPKHGAKGADAKPEPAMGFFNQREIYPGSKIKHFKELHAKTGIPYNEMVFYDDEGRNREVESLGVTFVLVPDGVNSRIFEKGLEEWRRRHPAQVVEDTGGDVEHRNEL
;
A
#
# COMPACT_ATOMS: atom_id res chain seq x y z
N MET A 1 -1.26 46.83 3.07
CA MET A 1 -2.36 45.91 3.45
C MET A 1 -1.96 44.51 2.99
N THR A 2 -1.15 43.81 3.80
CA THR A 2 -0.62 42.49 3.46
C THR A 2 -1.66 41.43 3.75
N PHE A 3 -2.12 40.76 2.71
CA PHE A 3 -2.98 39.59 2.82
C PHE A 3 -2.17 38.44 3.44
N LEU A 4 -2.37 38.21 4.74
CA LEU A 4 -1.99 36.94 5.36
C LEU A 4 -2.99 35.88 4.89
N PRO A 5 -2.56 34.76 4.28
CA PRO A 5 -3.47 33.69 3.92
C PRO A 5 -4.15 33.19 5.21
N LYS A 6 -5.48 33.15 5.19
CA LYS A 6 -6.28 32.61 6.30
C LYS A 6 -5.80 31.19 6.57
N ARG A 7 -5.44 30.91 7.83
CA ARG A 7 -5.22 29.57 8.41
C ARG A 7 -6.45 28.70 8.16
N LYS A 8 -6.60 28.15 6.96
CA LYS A 8 -7.45 27.00 6.73
C LYS A 8 -6.61 25.78 7.12
N GLU A 9 -6.86 25.30 8.32
CA GLU A 9 -6.73 23.89 8.68
C GLU A 9 -5.49 23.18 8.13
N LEU A 10 -4.33 23.56 8.65
CA LEU A 10 -3.19 22.66 8.78
C LEU A 10 -3.57 21.59 9.82
N ILE A 11 -4.51 20.71 9.48
CA ILE A 11 -4.61 19.42 10.16
C ILE A 11 -3.27 18.75 9.87
N ASP A 12 -2.59 18.35 10.94
CA ASP A 12 -1.17 18.00 10.98
C ASP A 12 -0.90 16.67 10.26
N TRP A 13 -0.88 16.70 8.91
CA TRP A 13 -0.37 15.62 8.03
C TRP A 13 1.08 15.26 8.33
N SER A 14 1.79 16.13 9.07
CA SER A 14 3.16 15.86 9.47
C SER A 14 3.24 14.72 10.49
N ARG A 15 2.20 14.51 11.34
CA ARG A 15 2.20 13.40 12.31
C ARG A 15 2.15 12.02 11.68
N ALA A 16 1.32 11.81 10.66
CA ALA A 16 1.28 10.52 9.98
C ALA A 16 2.62 10.23 9.29
N ASN A 17 3.20 11.23 8.64
CA ASN A 17 4.52 11.10 8.01
C ASN A 17 5.64 10.90 9.05
N GLN A 18 5.56 11.57 10.20
CA GLN A 18 6.48 11.40 11.32
C GLN A 18 6.35 10.00 11.94
N ALA A 19 5.13 9.48 12.09
CA ALA A 19 4.93 8.11 12.54
C ALA A 19 5.58 7.11 11.58
N LEU A 20 5.39 7.29 10.27
CA LEU A 20 6.02 6.44 9.25
C LEU A 20 7.55 6.55 9.22
N SER A 21 8.12 7.71 9.55
CA SER A 21 9.58 7.87 9.63
C SER A 21 10.20 7.25 10.88
N LEU A 22 9.39 6.99 11.91
CA LEU A 22 9.82 6.38 13.17
C LEU A 22 9.50 4.87 13.27
N LEU A 23 8.51 4.38 12.51
CA LEU A 23 8.17 2.97 12.46
C LEU A 23 9.24 2.22 11.66
N LEU A 24 10.06 1.41 12.33
CA LEU A 24 11.15 0.67 11.68
C LEU A 24 10.69 -0.72 11.22
N VAL A 25 10.94 -1.03 9.95
CA VAL A 25 10.71 -2.35 9.36
C VAL A 25 12.00 -3.17 9.53
N PRO A 26 11.93 -4.38 10.10
CA PRO A 26 13.11 -5.22 10.26
C PRO A 26 13.67 -5.62 8.89
N PRO A 27 14.99 -5.86 8.80
CA PRO A 27 15.62 -6.31 7.57
C PRO A 27 15.07 -7.68 7.13
N LYS A 28 15.20 -7.98 5.83
CA LYS A 28 14.83 -9.29 5.29
C LYS A 28 15.59 -10.39 6.03
N HIS A 29 14.93 -11.53 6.22
CA HIS A 29 15.55 -12.68 6.88
C HIS A 29 16.81 -13.12 6.11
N GLY A 30 17.95 -13.21 6.80
CA GLY A 30 19.24 -13.57 6.18
C GLY A 30 20.07 -12.39 5.64
N ALA A 31 19.60 -11.14 5.77
CA ALA A 31 20.37 -9.97 5.37
C ALA A 31 21.69 -9.84 6.16
N LYS A 32 22.79 -9.53 5.48
CA LYS A 32 24.13 -9.35 6.07
C LYS A 32 24.67 -7.95 5.74
N GLY A 33 25.57 -7.45 6.58
CA GLY A 33 26.25 -6.17 6.32
C GLY A 33 25.29 -4.97 6.32
N ALA A 34 25.40 -4.08 5.34
CA ALA A 34 24.58 -2.88 5.26
C ALA A 34 23.06 -3.17 5.15
N ASP A 35 22.69 -4.34 4.61
CA ASP A 35 21.30 -4.77 4.41
C ASP A 35 20.63 -5.26 5.71
N ALA A 36 21.39 -5.41 6.80
CA ALA A 36 20.88 -5.84 8.11
C ALA A 36 20.34 -4.67 8.97
N LYS A 37 20.23 -3.45 8.41
CA LYS A 37 19.73 -2.29 9.14
C LYS A 37 18.21 -2.18 9.01
N PRO A 38 17.47 -1.90 10.09
CA PRO A 38 16.06 -1.55 9.99
C PRO A 38 15.85 -0.29 9.15
N GLU A 39 14.85 -0.29 8.28
CA GLU A 39 14.49 0.84 7.43
C GLU A 39 13.18 1.48 7.91
N PRO A 40 13.05 2.82 7.93
CA PRO A 40 11.77 3.46 8.20
C PRO A 40 10.68 3.01 7.22
N ALA A 41 9.49 2.70 7.73
CA ALA A 41 8.33 2.28 6.95
C ALA A 41 7.98 3.28 5.84
N MET A 42 8.27 4.56 6.06
CA MET A 42 8.10 5.61 5.05
C MET A 42 8.78 5.29 3.71
N GLY A 43 9.91 4.56 3.70
CA GLY A 43 10.64 4.18 2.49
C GLY A 43 9.90 3.21 1.57
N PHE A 44 8.91 2.49 2.10
CA PHE A 44 8.15 1.47 1.36
C PHE A 44 6.96 2.04 0.57
N PHE A 45 6.64 3.34 0.71
CA PHE A 45 5.47 3.96 0.08
C PHE A 45 5.88 4.95 -1.02
N ASN A 46 5.65 4.59 -2.30
CA ASN A 46 5.90 5.48 -3.43
C ASN A 46 4.93 6.68 -3.47
N GLN A 47 3.67 6.48 -3.08
CA GLN A 47 2.63 7.49 -3.05
C GLN A 47 1.89 7.48 -1.71
N ARG A 48 1.45 8.65 -1.25
CA ARG A 48 0.81 8.84 0.06
C ARG A 48 -0.30 9.89 -0.03
N GLU A 49 -1.55 9.45 -0.10
CA GLU A 49 -2.73 10.31 0.01
C GLU A 49 -3.22 10.32 1.46
N ILE A 50 -2.61 11.17 2.29
CA ILE A 50 -2.94 11.30 3.72
C ILE A 50 -3.53 12.70 3.93
N TYR A 51 -4.86 12.78 3.90
CA TYR A 51 -5.67 13.98 4.19
C TYR A 51 -7.10 13.52 4.56
N PRO A 52 -8.01 14.38 5.09
CA PRO A 52 -9.36 13.97 5.37
C PRO A 52 -10.16 14.01 4.07
N GLY A 53 -11.07 13.07 3.88
CA GLY A 53 -11.90 13.03 2.68
C GLY A 53 -12.45 11.65 2.39
N SER A 54 -13.19 11.54 1.30
CA SER A 54 -13.64 10.26 0.76
C SER A 54 -12.46 9.50 0.17
N LYS A 55 -12.45 8.17 0.30
CA LYS A 55 -11.39 7.36 -0.32
C LYS A 55 -11.47 7.42 -1.83
N ILE A 56 -12.65 7.72 -2.39
CA ILE A 56 -12.80 8.06 -3.82
C ILE A 56 -11.84 9.18 -4.25
N LYS A 57 -11.71 10.26 -3.47
CA LYS A 57 -10.79 11.35 -3.80
C LYS A 57 -9.34 10.88 -3.77
N HIS A 58 -8.97 10.11 -2.76
CA HIS A 58 -7.61 9.58 -2.60
C HIS A 58 -7.25 8.68 -3.79
N PHE A 59 -8.15 7.76 -4.18
CA PHE A 59 -7.90 6.87 -5.31
C PHE A 59 -7.81 7.62 -6.64
N LYS A 60 -8.58 8.68 -6.85
CA LYS A 60 -8.44 9.54 -8.05
C LYS A 60 -7.06 10.20 -8.13
N GLU A 61 -6.53 10.70 -7.03
CA GLU A 61 -5.19 11.28 -6.97
C GLU A 61 -4.10 10.21 -7.16
N LEU A 62 -4.26 9.02 -6.55
CA LEU A 62 -3.35 7.89 -6.78
C LEU A 62 -3.31 7.49 -8.26
N HIS A 63 -4.47 7.33 -8.89
CA HIS A 63 -4.56 7.04 -10.32
C HIS A 63 -3.91 8.13 -11.17
N ALA A 64 -4.15 9.41 -10.87
CA ALA A 64 -3.53 10.52 -11.60
C ALA A 64 -2.00 10.54 -11.48
N LYS A 65 -1.44 10.17 -10.32
CA LYS A 65 0.01 10.15 -10.07
C LYS A 65 0.71 8.90 -10.61
N THR A 66 0.01 7.76 -10.62
CA THR A 66 0.62 6.46 -10.94
C THR A 66 0.29 5.97 -12.35
N GLY A 67 -0.84 6.39 -12.92
CA GLY A 67 -1.39 5.84 -14.15
C GLY A 67 -1.96 4.42 -14.00
N ILE A 68 -1.89 3.81 -12.81
CA ILE A 68 -2.36 2.44 -12.58
C ILE A 68 -3.90 2.41 -12.70
N PRO A 69 -4.48 1.52 -13.51
CA PRO A 69 -5.93 1.34 -13.59
C PRO A 69 -6.53 0.95 -12.24
N TYR A 70 -7.72 1.45 -11.90
CA TYR A 70 -8.36 1.17 -10.61
C TYR A 70 -8.60 -0.33 -10.37
N ASN A 71 -8.91 -1.08 -11.42
CA ASN A 71 -9.13 -2.52 -11.33
C ASN A 71 -7.83 -3.29 -11.02
N GLU A 72 -6.66 -2.70 -11.28
CA GLU A 72 -5.35 -3.26 -10.88
C GLU A 72 -4.97 -2.94 -9.42
N MET A 73 -5.86 -2.29 -8.66
CA MET A 73 -5.62 -1.92 -7.26
C MET A 73 -6.36 -2.83 -6.28
N VAL A 74 -5.68 -3.17 -5.19
CA VAL A 74 -6.26 -3.83 -4.00
C VAL A 74 -6.16 -2.88 -2.82
N PHE A 75 -7.26 -2.72 -2.09
CA PHE A 75 -7.37 -1.81 -0.97
C PHE A 75 -7.82 -2.52 0.30
N TYR A 76 -6.98 -2.49 1.32
CA TYR A 76 -7.26 -3.02 2.65
C TYR A 76 -7.57 -1.85 3.60
N ASP A 77 -8.75 -1.85 4.23
CA ASP A 77 -9.15 -0.83 5.20
C ASP A 77 -10.12 -1.46 6.22
N ASP A 78 -10.08 -1.00 7.46
CA ASP A 78 -10.88 -1.51 8.57
C ASP A 78 -12.29 -0.90 8.61
N GLU A 79 -12.51 0.20 7.90
CA GLU A 79 -13.76 0.94 7.90
C GLU A 79 -14.65 0.55 6.71
N GLY A 80 -15.78 -0.12 7.01
CA GLY A 80 -16.70 -0.66 6.01
C GLY A 80 -17.28 0.38 5.04
N ARG A 81 -17.45 1.65 5.46
CA ARG A 81 -17.94 2.71 4.56
C ARG A 81 -17.00 3.01 3.39
N ASN A 82 -15.71 2.67 3.53
CA ASN A 82 -14.71 2.90 2.50
C ASN A 82 -14.83 1.94 1.30
N ARG A 83 -15.75 0.96 1.36
CA ARG A 83 -16.16 0.11 0.23
C ARG A 83 -16.62 0.89 -1.00
N GLU A 84 -16.98 2.18 -0.85
CA GLU A 84 -17.34 3.07 -1.96
C GLU A 84 -16.33 3.02 -3.14
N VAL A 85 -15.05 2.75 -2.88
CA VAL A 85 -14.01 2.65 -3.92
C VAL A 85 -14.23 1.52 -4.93
N GLU A 86 -15.03 0.50 -4.58
CA GLU A 86 -15.40 -0.57 -5.53
C GLU A 86 -16.15 0.00 -6.75
N SER A 87 -16.82 1.16 -6.61
CA SER A 87 -17.46 1.86 -7.74
C SER A 87 -16.47 2.36 -8.80
N LEU A 88 -15.18 2.50 -8.45
CA LEU A 88 -14.11 2.83 -9.39
C LEU A 88 -13.51 1.58 -10.06
N GLY A 89 -13.78 0.38 -9.53
CA GLY A 89 -13.19 -0.90 -9.96
C GLY A 89 -12.15 -1.47 -8.99
N VAL A 90 -11.80 -0.75 -7.91
CA VAL A 90 -10.83 -1.21 -6.90
C VAL A 90 -11.32 -2.47 -6.19
N THR A 91 -10.43 -3.42 -5.93
CA THR A 91 -10.75 -4.59 -5.10
C THR A 91 -10.66 -4.22 -3.62
N PHE A 92 -11.80 -4.13 -2.92
CA PHE A 92 -11.85 -3.76 -1.50
C PHE A 92 -11.84 -4.98 -0.58
N VAL A 93 -11.01 -4.93 0.46
CA VAL A 93 -10.88 -5.97 1.49
C VAL A 93 -11.08 -5.33 2.86
N LEU A 94 -12.16 -5.70 3.54
CA LEU A 94 -12.45 -5.26 4.90
C LEU A 94 -11.53 -5.99 5.90
N VAL A 95 -10.83 -5.24 6.74
CA VAL A 95 -9.87 -5.77 7.75
C VAL A 95 -10.15 -5.23 9.16
N PRO A 96 -11.22 -5.68 9.84
CA PRO A 96 -11.63 -5.11 11.13
C PRO A 96 -10.55 -5.23 12.22
N ASP A 97 -9.74 -6.29 12.16
CA ASP A 97 -8.64 -6.59 13.09
C ASP A 97 -7.26 -6.31 12.48
N GLY A 98 -7.20 -5.49 11.42
CA GLY A 98 -5.98 -5.19 10.67
C GLY A 98 -5.56 -6.30 9.69
N VAL A 99 -4.48 -6.00 8.95
CA VAL A 99 -3.95 -6.89 7.91
C VAL A 99 -3.07 -7.97 8.54
N ASN A 100 -3.28 -9.22 8.13
CA ASN A 100 -2.38 -10.36 8.36
C ASN A 100 -2.16 -11.13 7.06
N SER A 101 -1.18 -12.05 7.03
CA SER A 101 -0.80 -12.77 5.81
C SER A 101 -1.97 -13.48 5.13
N ARG A 102 -2.85 -14.13 5.91
CA ARG A 102 -4.01 -14.83 5.38
C ARG A 102 -5.01 -13.89 4.71
N ILE A 103 -5.31 -12.74 5.32
CA ILE A 103 -6.24 -11.77 4.71
C ILE A 103 -5.59 -11.09 3.51
N PHE A 104 -4.29 -10.81 3.59
CA PHE A 104 -3.53 -10.26 2.48
C PHE A 104 -3.60 -11.18 1.25
N GLU A 105 -3.27 -12.46 1.42
CA GLU A 105 -3.35 -13.48 0.36
C GLU A 105 -4.76 -13.59 -0.23
N LYS A 106 -5.80 -13.67 0.62
CA LYS A 106 -7.19 -13.69 0.15
C LYS A 106 -7.57 -12.47 -0.70
N GLY A 107 -7.08 -11.29 -0.32
CA GLY A 107 -7.29 -10.07 -1.11
C GLY A 107 -6.66 -10.17 -2.51
N LEU A 108 -5.44 -10.74 -2.58
CA LEU A 108 -4.76 -10.98 -3.85
C LEU A 108 -5.46 -12.06 -4.69
N GLU A 109 -5.94 -13.13 -4.07
CA GLU A 109 -6.73 -14.18 -4.74
C GLU A 109 -8.00 -13.61 -5.38
N GLU A 110 -8.76 -12.81 -4.63
CA GLU A 110 -9.96 -12.15 -5.18
C GLU A 110 -9.63 -11.19 -6.32
N TRP A 111 -8.51 -10.45 -6.20
CA TRP A 111 -8.04 -9.60 -7.28
C TRP A 111 -7.67 -10.41 -8.54
N ARG A 112 -6.88 -11.49 -8.40
CA ARG A 112 -6.49 -12.38 -9.52
C ARG A 112 -7.71 -13.02 -10.18
N ARG A 113 -8.70 -13.45 -9.39
CA ARG A 113 -9.95 -14.04 -9.90
C ARG A 113 -10.72 -13.06 -10.80
N ARG A 114 -10.63 -11.76 -10.52
CA ARG A 114 -11.23 -10.69 -11.34
C ARG A 114 -10.38 -10.35 -12.59
N HIS A 115 -9.11 -10.80 -12.65
CA HIS A 115 -8.12 -10.45 -13.68
C HIS A 115 -7.41 -11.68 -14.28
N PRO A 116 -8.12 -12.64 -14.89
CA PRO A 116 -7.52 -13.89 -15.38
C PRO A 116 -6.46 -13.71 -16.47
N ALA A 117 -6.48 -12.61 -17.22
CA ALA A 117 -5.54 -12.34 -18.31
C ALA A 117 -4.20 -11.71 -17.88
N GLN A 118 -4.08 -11.26 -16.61
CA GLN A 118 -2.87 -10.60 -16.09
C GLN A 118 -2.01 -11.51 -15.18
N VAL A 119 -2.44 -12.76 -14.98
CA VAL A 119 -1.64 -13.76 -14.24
C VAL A 119 -0.73 -14.47 -15.23
N VAL A 120 0.40 -13.85 -15.58
CA VAL A 120 1.55 -14.60 -16.10
C VAL A 120 2.25 -15.17 -14.87
N GLU A 121 2.22 -16.48 -14.70
CA GLU A 121 2.94 -17.14 -13.62
C GLU A 121 4.45 -16.90 -13.79
N ASP A 122 5.05 -16.13 -12.88
CA ASP A 122 6.50 -16.06 -12.73
C ASP A 122 6.99 -17.36 -12.06
N THR A 123 7.01 -18.44 -12.84
CA THR A 123 7.67 -19.70 -12.50
C THR A 123 9.14 -19.58 -12.88
N GLY A 124 9.91 -18.81 -12.11
CA GLY A 124 11.29 -18.47 -12.46
C GLY A 124 12.20 -18.17 -11.27
N GLY A 125 12.09 -18.95 -10.18
CA GLY A 125 13.05 -18.92 -9.08
C GLY A 125 13.78 -20.24 -8.97
N ASP A 126 14.92 -20.37 -9.66
CA ASP A 126 15.78 -21.54 -9.69
C ASP A 126 16.16 -22.02 -8.27
N VAL A 127 15.78 -23.25 -7.95
CA VAL A 127 16.38 -24.02 -6.85
C VAL A 127 17.63 -24.71 -7.41
N GLU A 128 18.77 -24.00 -7.48
CA GLU A 128 20.06 -24.67 -7.60
C GLU A 128 20.45 -25.27 -6.24
N HIS A 129 20.03 -26.51 -5.99
CA HIS A 129 20.72 -27.39 -5.06
C HIS A 129 21.98 -27.93 -5.75
N ARG A 130 23.13 -27.28 -5.53
CA ARG A 130 24.43 -27.91 -5.81
C ARG A 130 24.87 -28.73 -4.59
N ASN A 131 24.58 -30.02 -4.65
CA ASN A 131 25.34 -31.04 -3.92
C ASN A 131 26.59 -31.36 -4.73
N GLU A 132 27.78 -30.98 -4.27
CA GLU A 132 29.02 -31.68 -4.61
C GLU A 132 29.91 -31.83 -3.37
N LEU A 133 30.54 -33.00 -3.33
CA LEU A 133 31.23 -33.71 -2.24
C LEU A 133 32.36 -32.97 -1.54
#